data_AF-A0A1Q7G3Z3-F1
#
_entry.id   AF-A0A1Q7G3Z3-F1
#
_cell.length_a   1.000
_cell.length_b   1.000
_cell.length_c   1.000
_cell.angle_alpha   90.00
_cell.angle_beta   90.00
_cell.angle_gamma   90.00
#
_symmetry.space_group_name_H-M   'P 1'
#
loop_
_entity.id
_entity.type
_entity.pdbx_description
1 polymer ?
#
loop_
_entity_poly.entity_id
_entity_poly.type
_entity_poly.pdbx_seq_one_letter_code
_entity_poly.pdbx_strand_id
1 'polypeptide(L)'
;MAAAQGRDSTIAGATVPSAVRDTLKAAGGALGMEFRGNADNIITAEFWGSGTMYSFGQAFLPGGEWPASKVAEYHVSLDYSAPMSMRVDYVRSNPEGQIRGGGGLPLPAPQRVIQVVSIDGNTRTKFAWNETEPGGGTITPALAAARDRQFQFWTMTPHAVIKAAVDSGDLTKVSKTASGTVITFPLADASCRDANVFKNTPDCQNARLLLTVTLDAKNLVQKVETRSNNPVLGDMVIETIYSDYKDLSEAKSGKVFPAHIVQKQGGFPVLDLNITKVDLDYPSIYIKVPDSVRAAAGQQLGFEPVKLTVKVDANKVADGVWYLTGDTHHSVAVEFKDYVALVECPQDEPRAMAVIAAVKQNIPNKPIRYVVNSHHHFDHLGGLRACAAEGATILTQAANKPYYEKIWTQPHTIMPDRLVKEKKKGIIEGVADKRVLTDGSRTVELYKLTGTNHVDTMLIGYLPKEKVLIEADVYTPGPANAPAPARPSPEAVNLYDQIQRLKLDVQQITPLHGRLVSIDDLRKAIGRSSD
;
A
#
# COMPACT_ATOMS: atom_id res chain seq x y z
N MET A 1 -34.60 0.83 -54.48
CA MET A 1 -34.64 0.16 -53.18
C MET A 1 -33.21 -0.21 -52.81
N ALA A 2 -32.66 0.48 -51.81
CA ALA A 2 -31.26 0.33 -51.41
C ALA A 2 -31.07 -0.95 -50.60
N ALA A 3 -30.03 -1.72 -50.94
CA ALA A 3 -29.56 -2.84 -50.16
C ALA A 3 -28.09 -2.62 -49.77
N ALA A 4 -27.81 -3.00 -48.52
CA ALA A 4 -26.53 -3.38 -47.92
C ALA A 4 -25.66 -2.31 -47.22
N GLN A 5 -25.58 -2.52 -45.89
CA GLN A 5 -24.38 -2.51 -45.04
C GLN A 5 -23.86 -1.18 -44.45
N GLY A 6 -24.08 -1.06 -43.14
CA GLY A 6 -23.41 -0.13 -42.24
C GLY A 6 -23.81 -0.34 -40.77
N ARG A 7 -23.93 -1.59 -40.29
CA ARG A 7 -23.96 -1.86 -38.84
C ARG A 7 -22.52 -1.92 -38.35
N ASP A 8 -21.96 -0.77 -37.98
CA ASP A 8 -20.76 -0.73 -37.13
C ASP A 8 -21.23 -0.86 -35.67
N SER A 9 -21.40 -2.10 -35.21
CA SER A 9 -21.87 -2.48 -33.87
C SER A 9 -20.71 -3.17 -33.13
N THR A 10 -20.15 -2.68 -32.01
CA THR A 10 -20.74 -2.57 -30.65
C THR A 10 -19.84 -1.78 -29.67
N ILE A 11 -20.34 -1.33 -28.50
CA ILE A 11 -19.59 -0.80 -27.32
C ILE A 11 -20.40 -1.07 -26.03
N ALA A 12 -20.58 -2.26 -25.49
CA ALA A 12 -20.19 -3.61 -25.84
C ALA A 12 -21.47 -4.47 -25.98
N GLY A 13 -21.37 -5.75 -26.40
CA GLY A 13 -22.46 -6.75 -26.40
C GLY A 13 -23.75 -6.46 -27.20
N ALA A 14 -24.46 -7.50 -27.63
CA ALA A 14 -25.83 -7.34 -28.16
C ALA A 14 -26.83 -6.94 -27.06
N THR A 15 -26.47 -7.23 -25.80
CA THR A 15 -27.30 -7.18 -24.59
C THR A 15 -27.10 -5.92 -23.75
N VAL A 16 -26.05 -5.13 -23.97
CA VAL A 16 -25.82 -3.87 -23.24
C VAL A 16 -26.91 -2.84 -23.59
N PRO A 17 -27.50 -2.14 -22.59
CA PRO A 17 -28.49 -1.09 -22.83
C PRO A 17 -27.95 0.06 -23.70
N SER A 18 -28.77 0.62 -24.59
CA SER A 18 -28.38 1.75 -25.44
C SER A 18 -27.86 2.95 -24.64
N ALA A 19 -28.50 3.26 -23.50
CA ALA A 19 -28.07 4.34 -22.62
C ALA A 19 -26.62 4.16 -22.12
N VAL A 20 -26.19 2.93 -21.85
CA VAL A 20 -24.80 2.64 -21.45
C VAL A 20 -23.88 2.88 -22.64
N ARG A 21 -24.21 2.33 -23.81
CA ARG A 21 -23.42 2.50 -25.04
C ARG A 21 -23.24 3.97 -25.42
N ASP A 22 -24.33 4.73 -25.41
CA ASP A 22 -24.33 6.14 -25.79
C ASP A 22 -23.53 6.99 -24.80
N THR A 23 -23.62 6.68 -23.50
CA THR A 23 -22.82 7.34 -22.46
C THR A 23 -21.33 7.05 -22.62
N LEU A 24 -20.94 5.79 -22.87
CA LEU A 24 -19.54 5.41 -23.10
C LEU A 24 -18.98 6.05 -24.37
N LYS A 25 -19.78 6.12 -25.45
CA LYS A 25 -19.43 6.85 -26.68
C LYS A 25 -19.21 8.33 -26.41
N ALA A 26 -20.13 8.96 -25.69
CA ALA A 26 -20.04 10.39 -25.38
C ALA A 26 -18.82 10.69 -24.51
N ALA A 27 -18.56 9.86 -23.49
CA ALA A 27 -17.41 10.03 -22.60
C ALA A 27 -16.08 9.80 -23.32
N GLY A 28 -15.95 8.72 -24.10
CA GLY A 28 -14.73 8.48 -24.88
C GLY A 28 -14.54 9.51 -26.00
N GLY A 29 -15.62 9.91 -26.68
CA GLY A 29 -15.57 10.96 -27.71
C GLY A 29 -15.12 12.32 -27.15
N ALA A 30 -15.54 12.67 -25.93
CA ALA A 30 -15.07 13.87 -25.24
C ALA A 30 -13.55 13.84 -24.96
N LEU A 31 -12.95 12.65 -24.89
CA LEU A 31 -11.51 12.41 -24.70
C LEU A 31 -10.73 12.20 -26.01
N GLY A 32 -11.40 12.29 -27.16
CA GLY A 32 -10.80 12.04 -28.48
C GLY A 32 -10.66 10.55 -28.85
N MET A 33 -11.38 9.65 -28.16
CA MET A 33 -11.45 8.23 -28.51
C MET A 33 -12.44 8.02 -29.66
N GLU A 34 -11.96 7.45 -30.76
CA GLU A 34 -12.76 7.05 -31.91
C GLU A 34 -12.95 5.55 -31.91
N PHE A 35 -14.14 5.10 -31.50
CA PHE A 35 -14.46 3.69 -31.39
C PHE A 35 -14.80 3.05 -32.75
N ARG A 36 -14.27 1.84 -32.97
CA ARG A 36 -14.65 0.90 -34.03
C ARG A 36 -14.93 -0.45 -33.41
N GLY A 37 -16.21 -0.78 -33.24
CA GLY A 37 -16.60 -1.80 -32.27
C GLY A 37 -16.12 -1.41 -30.86
N ASN A 38 -15.68 -2.39 -30.06
CA ASN A 38 -15.20 -2.16 -28.70
C ASN A 38 -13.79 -1.57 -28.63
N ALA A 39 -13.06 -1.54 -29.75
CA ALA A 39 -11.73 -0.96 -29.84
C ALA A 39 -11.81 0.53 -30.16
N ASP A 40 -10.74 1.27 -29.89
CA ASP A 40 -10.61 2.68 -30.25
C ASP A 40 -9.21 2.99 -30.79
N ASN A 41 -9.06 4.20 -31.34
CA ASN A 41 -7.83 4.69 -31.95
C ASN A 41 -6.69 5.01 -30.96
N ILE A 42 -6.94 5.08 -29.64
CA ILE A 42 -5.90 5.38 -28.64
C ILE A 42 -5.44 4.06 -28.01
N ILE A 43 -4.46 3.42 -28.64
CA ILE A 43 -3.93 2.11 -28.19
C ILE A 43 -2.79 2.23 -27.18
N THR A 44 -2.17 3.41 -27.09
CA THR A 44 -1.08 3.72 -26.17
C THR A 44 -1.22 5.14 -25.65
N ALA A 45 -0.61 5.43 -24.50
CA ALA A 45 -0.49 6.80 -23.99
C ALA A 45 0.86 7.00 -23.30
N GLU A 46 1.48 8.15 -23.54
CA GLU A 46 2.56 8.66 -22.70
C GLU A 46 2.19 10.01 -22.12
N PHE A 47 2.60 10.29 -20.88
CA PHE A 47 2.47 11.63 -20.35
C PHE A 47 3.57 11.96 -19.35
N TRP A 48 3.84 13.26 -19.22
CA TRP A 48 4.87 13.83 -18.37
C TRP A 48 4.30 14.86 -17.43
N GLY A 49 4.79 14.87 -16.20
CA GLY A 49 4.36 15.83 -15.19
C GLY A 49 5.35 15.97 -14.05
N SER A 50 4.92 16.73 -13.06
CA SER A 50 5.61 16.93 -11.79
C SER A 50 4.58 17.22 -10.70
N GLY A 51 4.97 17.10 -9.43
CA GLY A 51 4.07 17.40 -8.33
C GLY A 51 4.55 16.79 -7.02
N THR A 52 3.63 16.15 -6.30
CA THR A 52 3.86 15.64 -4.95
C THR A 52 3.33 14.23 -4.80
N MET A 53 4.09 13.38 -4.13
CA MET A 53 3.65 12.06 -3.68
C MET A 53 3.65 12.01 -2.16
N TYR A 54 2.72 11.26 -1.58
CA TYR A 54 2.60 11.15 -0.14
C TYR A 54 2.72 9.70 0.32
N SER A 55 3.47 9.48 1.40
CA SER A 55 3.71 8.14 1.94
C SER A 55 2.50 7.65 2.73
N PHE A 56 1.61 6.93 2.05
CA PHE A 56 0.40 6.34 2.61
C PHE A 56 0.63 5.65 3.97
N GLY A 57 -0.11 6.08 4.99
CA GLY A 57 -0.08 5.46 6.32
C GLY A 57 1.13 5.81 7.18
N GLN A 58 1.92 6.83 6.82
CA GLN A 58 3.19 7.19 7.47
C GLN A 58 3.14 8.57 8.16
N ALA A 59 1.95 9.03 8.58
CA ALA A 59 1.77 10.37 9.18
C ALA A 59 2.63 10.57 10.44
N PHE A 60 3.09 11.80 10.69
CA PHE A 60 3.81 12.13 11.93
C PHE A 60 2.90 12.09 13.18
N LEU A 61 1.64 12.49 13.02
CA LEU A 61 0.61 12.48 14.07
C LEU A 61 -0.52 11.51 13.69
N PRO A 62 -1.17 10.86 14.68
CA PRO A 62 -2.24 9.91 14.42
C PRO A 62 -3.41 10.57 13.69
N GLY A 63 -3.76 10.01 12.52
CA GLY A 63 -4.83 10.55 11.67
C GLY A 63 -4.50 11.88 11.00
N GLY A 64 -3.24 12.31 11.02
CA GLY A 64 -2.75 13.49 10.30
C GLY A 64 -2.42 13.21 8.82
N GLU A 65 -1.95 14.25 8.14
CA GLU A 65 -1.49 14.16 6.76
C GLU A 65 -0.22 13.30 6.63
N TRP A 66 -0.08 12.69 5.47
CA TRP A 66 1.06 11.83 5.18
C TRP A 66 2.28 12.63 4.71
N PRO A 67 3.50 12.11 4.93
CA PRO A 67 4.72 12.81 4.54
C PRO A 67 4.80 12.99 3.03
N ALA A 68 5.05 14.22 2.61
CA ALA A 68 5.17 14.59 1.22
C ALA A 68 6.59 14.37 0.70
N SER A 69 6.71 13.91 -0.53
CA SER A 69 7.93 13.90 -1.34
C SER A 69 7.69 14.71 -2.59
N LYS A 70 8.63 15.59 -2.96
CA LYS A 70 8.56 16.32 -4.21
C LYS A 70 8.88 15.38 -5.36
N VAL A 71 8.05 15.41 -6.40
CA VAL A 71 8.26 14.68 -7.66
C VAL A 71 8.61 15.70 -8.74
N ALA A 72 9.88 15.76 -9.11
CA ALA A 72 10.36 16.70 -10.11
C ALA A 72 10.11 16.22 -11.54
N GLU A 73 10.20 14.90 -11.74
CA GLU A 73 10.00 14.22 -13.02
C GLU A 73 9.04 13.06 -12.78
N TYR A 74 7.99 12.98 -13.59
CA TYR A 74 7.04 11.88 -13.60
C TYR A 74 6.68 11.57 -15.05
N HIS A 75 6.99 10.35 -15.50
CA HIS A 75 6.73 9.85 -16.84
C HIS A 75 5.98 8.53 -16.75
N VAL A 76 4.91 8.42 -17.52
CA VAL A 76 4.13 7.19 -17.62
C VAL A 76 4.06 6.75 -19.07
N SER A 77 4.29 5.47 -19.31
CA SER A 77 4.09 4.78 -20.58
C SER A 77 3.01 3.71 -20.40
N LEU A 78 1.94 3.79 -21.19
CA LEU A 78 0.77 2.90 -21.14
C LEU A 78 0.54 2.23 -22.49
N ASP A 79 0.43 0.91 -22.48
CA ASP A 79 -0.04 0.11 -23.61
C ASP A 79 -1.37 -0.53 -23.26
N TYR A 80 -2.42 -0.18 -24.01
CA TYR A 80 -3.77 -0.72 -23.85
C TYR A 80 -4.00 -1.95 -24.73
N SER A 81 -3.05 -2.31 -25.60
CA SER A 81 -3.12 -3.54 -26.39
C SER A 81 -2.74 -4.75 -25.54
N ALA A 82 -3.31 -5.93 -25.83
CA ALA A 82 -3.01 -7.13 -25.05
C ALA A 82 -1.63 -7.70 -25.43
N PRO A 83 -0.74 -8.01 -24.46
CA PRO A 83 -0.91 -7.81 -23.01
C PRO A 83 -0.75 -6.34 -22.61
N MET A 84 -1.72 -5.83 -21.85
CA MET A 84 -1.72 -4.43 -21.41
C MET A 84 -0.57 -4.18 -20.45
N SER A 85 0.04 -3.00 -20.51
CA SER A 85 1.18 -2.70 -19.65
C SER A 85 1.29 -1.24 -19.27
N MET A 86 1.91 -0.98 -18.11
CA MET A 86 2.25 0.36 -17.67
C MET A 86 3.62 0.38 -17.03
N ARG A 87 4.43 1.37 -17.41
CA ARG A 87 5.65 1.78 -16.72
C ARG A 87 5.43 3.17 -16.15
N VAL A 88 5.69 3.33 -14.86
CA VAL A 88 5.72 4.62 -14.16
C VAL A 88 7.15 4.87 -13.73
N ASP A 89 7.75 5.95 -14.22
CA ASP A 89 9.12 6.37 -13.95
C ASP A 89 9.11 7.77 -13.34
N TYR A 90 9.63 7.91 -12.13
CA TYR A 90 9.65 9.20 -11.46
C TYR A 90 10.88 9.40 -10.60
N VAL A 91 11.23 10.66 -10.37
CA VAL A 91 12.28 11.07 -9.43
C VAL A 91 11.64 11.78 -8.26
N ARG A 92 11.74 11.18 -7.07
CA ARG A 92 11.30 11.78 -5.80
C ARG A 92 12.46 12.38 -5.02
N SER A 93 12.21 13.46 -4.30
CA SER A 93 13.16 14.18 -3.45
C SER A 93 12.48 14.70 -2.19
N ASN A 94 13.29 15.14 -1.22
CA ASN A 94 12.78 15.73 0.00
C ASN A 94 11.97 17.02 -0.28
N PRO A 95 10.89 17.28 0.48
CA PRO A 95 10.20 18.56 0.42
C PRO A 95 11.05 19.66 1.06
N GLU A 96 10.64 20.91 0.87
CA GLU A 96 11.24 22.05 1.57
C GLU A 96 10.83 22.06 3.05
N GLY A 97 11.71 22.59 3.92
CA GLY A 97 11.42 22.74 5.34
C GLY A 97 11.67 21.49 6.18
N GLN A 98 10.99 21.40 7.32
CA GLN A 98 11.15 20.29 8.26
C GLN A 98 10.45 19.03 7.74
N ILE A 99 11.16 17.91 7.77
CA ILE A 99 10.68 16.62 7.31
C ILE A 99 10.29 15.79 8.53
N ARG A 100 9.04 15.34 8.56
CA ARG A 100 8.46 14.52 9.64
C ARG A 100 7.54 13.45 9.07
N GLY A 101 7.35 12.38 9.85
CA GLY A 101 6.66 11.16 9.44
C GLY A 101 7.61 10.13 8.84
N GLY A 102 7.07 8.96 8.50
CA GLY A 102 7.83 7.86 7.93
C GLY A 102 7.96 7.88 6.40
N GLY A 103 7.89 6.70 5.79
CA GLY A 103 8.02 6.56 4.32
C GLY A 103 9.46 6.60 3.79
N GLY A 104 10.43 6.41 4.68
CA GLY A 104 11.86 6.46 4.37
C GLY A 104 12.40 7.88 4.20
N LEU A 105 11.69 8.89 4.73
CA LEU A 105 12.13 10.28 4.74
C LEU A 105 12.91 10.61 6.03
N PRO A 106 13.87 11.55 5.98
CA PRO A 106 14.38 12.23 4.79
C PRO A 106 15.23 11.31 3.90
N LEU A 107 15.15 11.51 2.59
CA LEU A 107 16.00 10.83 1.62
C LEU A 107 17.44 11.35 1.71
N PRO A 108 18.47 10.47 1.58
CA PRO A 108 19.86 10.89 1.53
C PRO A 108 20.22 11.65 0.24
N ALA A 109 19.49 11.37 -0.84
CA ALA A 109 19.59 12.01 -2.16
C ALA A 109 18.28 11.79 -2.94
N PRO A 110 18.01 12.53 -4.03
CA PRO A 110 16.90 12.20 -4.94
C PRO A 110 16.95 10.73 -5.40
N GLN A 111 15.79 10.09 -5.43
CA GLN A 111 15.65 8.68 -5.79
C GLN A 111 14.78 8.55 -7.04
N ARG A 112 15.31 7.90 -8.08
CA ARG A 112 14.52 7.45 -9.23
C ARG A 112 13.86 6.12 -8.89
N VAL A 113 12.58 5.99 -9.24
CA VAL A 113 11.78 4.80 -9.02
C VAL A 113 11.06 4.47 -10.31
N ILE A 114 11.24 3.23 -10.79
CA ILE A 114 10.58 2.72 -11.98
C ILE A 114 9.76 1.50 -11.60
N GLN A 115 8.46 1.59 -11.79
CA GLN A 115 7.50 0.56 -11.45
C GLN A 115 6.77 0.11 -12.70
N VAL A 116 6.73 -1.19 -12.93
CA VAL A 116 6.10 -1.77 -14.11
C VAL A 116 5.04 -2.79 -13.73
N VAL A 117 3.97 -2.84 -14.51
CA VAL A 117 2.95 -3.89 -14.49
C VAL A 117 2.63 -4.33 -15.92
N SER A 118 2.42 -5.63 -16.10
CA SER A 118 1.86 -6.22 -17.31
C SER A 118 0.68 -7.12 -16.94
N ILE A 119 -0.39 -6.99 -17.71
CA ILE A 119 -1.69 -7.62 -17.51
C ILE A 119 -1.96 -8.45 -18.76
N ASP A 120 -1.82 -9.77 -18.66
CA ASP A 120 -2.21 -10.67 -19.73
C ASP A 120 -3.75 -10.75 -19.82
N GLY A 121 -4.28 -10.29 -20.97
CA GLY A 121 -5.70 -10.02 -21.21
C GLY A 121 -6.64 -11.22 -21.04
N ASN A 122 -6.15 -12.46 -21.05
CA ASN A 122 -6.98 -13.66 -20.90
C ASN A 122 -6.61 -14.57 -19.72
N THR A 123 -5.34 -14.65 -19.32
CA THR A 123 -4.91 -15.61 -18.27
C THR A 123 -4.82 -14.99 -16.89
N ARG A 124 -4.92 -13.65 -16.78
CA ARG A 124 -4.69 -12.90 -15.53
C ARG A 124 -3.38 -13.23 -14.82
N THR A 125 -2.39 -13.74 -15.55
CA THR A 125 -1.03 -13.68 -15.03
C THR A 125 -0.66 -12.20 -14.97
N LYS A 126 -0.54 -11.68 -13.75
CA LYS A 126 -0.18 -10.29 -13.50
C LYS A 126 1.29 -10.28 -13.15
N PHE A 127 2.07 -9.60 -13.96
CA PHE A 127 3.49 -9.43 -13.71
C PHE A 127 3.70 -8.01 -13.21
N ALA A 128 4.48 -7.87 -12.15
CA ALA A 128 4.95 -6.57 -11.70
C ALA A 128 6.42 -6.69 -11.30
N TRP A 129 7.19 -5.65 -11.60
CA TRP A 129 8.61 -5.58 -11.29
C TRP A 129 9.08 -4.13 -11.16
N ASN A 130 10.23 -3.96 -10.54
CA ASN A 130 10.95 -2.69 -10.50
C ASN A 130 12.12 -2.73 -11.48
N GLU A 131 12.44 -1.58 -12.04
CA GLU A 131 13.60 -1.35 -12.89
C GLU A 131 14.48 -0.26 -12.28
N THR A 132 15.78 -0.27 -12.53
CA THR A 132 16.67 0.86 -12.17
C THR A 132 16.89 1.83 -13.33
N GLU A 133 16.60 1.38 -14.55
CA GLU A 133 16.63 2.18 -15.79
C GLU A 133 15.39 1.83 -16.64
N PRO A 134 14.83 2.78 -17.41
CA PRO A 134 13.61 2.50 -18.18
C PRO A 134 13.85 1.40 -19.22
N GLY A 135 13.13 0.28 -19.08
CA GLY A 135 13.29 -0.89 -19.96
C GLY A 135 14.57 -1.69 -19.75
N GLY A 136 15.30 -1.46 -18.65
CA GLY A 136 16.60 -2.08 -18.40
C GLY A 136 17.07 -2.01 -16.94
N GLY A 137 18.40 -2.05 -16.77
CA GLY A 137 19.04 -2.06 -15.46
C GLY A 137 18.76 -3.33 -14.65
N THR A 138 18.76 -3.19 -13.32
CA THR A 138 18.42 -4.29 -12.40
C THR A 138 16.91 -4.48 -12.36
N ILE A 139 16.46 -5.68 -12.74
CA ILE A 139 15.07 -6.11 -12.68
C ILE A 139 14.80 -6.83 -11.36
N THR A 140 13.86 -6.33 -10.58
CA THR A 140 13.44 -6.96 -9.32
C THR A 140 11.96 -7.34 -9.40
N PRO A 141 11.59 -8.65 -9.37
CA PRO A 141 10.20 -9.07 -9.32
C PRO A 141 9.46 -8.44 -8.12
N ALA A 142 8.25 -7.96 -8.35
CA ALA A 142 7.41 -7.28 -7.36
C ALA A 142 5.96 -7.81 -7.40
N LEU A 143 5.81 -9.13 -7.41
CA LEU A 143 4.53 -9.82 -7.67
C LEU A 143 3.41 -9.42 -6.69
N ALA A 144 3.76 -9.14 -5.43
CA ALA A 144 2.81 -8.64 -4.43
C ALA A 144 2.19 -7.28 -4.80
N ALA A 145 2.91 -6.44 -5.55
CA ALA A 145 2.44 -5.12 -5.99
C ALA A 145 1.58 -5.18 -7.27
N ALA A 146 1.44 -6.35 -7.91
CA ALA A 146 0.79 -6.46 -9.21
C ALA A 146 -0.69 -6.05 -9.18
N ARG A 147 -1.39 -6.34 -8.07
CA ARG A 147 -2.79 -5.95 -7.89
C ARG A 147 -2.94 -4.43 -7.79
N ASP A 148 -2.13 -3.78 -6.96
CA ASP A 148 -2.23 -2.33 -6.75
C ASP A 148 -1.81 -1.55 -8.00
N ARG A 149 -0.77 -2.01 -8.71
CA ARG A 149 -0.37 -1.41 -9.98
C ARG A 149 -1.37 -1.65 -11.09
N GLN A 150 -2.09 -2.78 -11.09
CA GLN A 150 -3.20 -2.98 -12.01
C GLN A 150 -4.34 -2.00 -11.72
N PHE A 151 -4.67 -1.78 -10.45
CA PHE A 151 -5.65 -0.77 -10.09
C PHE A 151 -5.19 0.62 -10.59
N GLN A 152 -3.93 0.96 -10.33
CA GLN A 152 -3.31 2.18 -10.83
C GLN A 152 -3.38 2.28 -12.36
N PHE A 153 -3.10 1.22 -13.12
CA PHE A 153 -3.25 1.20 -14.58
C PHE A 153 -4.65 1.67 -15.02
N TRP A 154 -5.70 1.10 -14.42
CA TRP A 154 -7.09 1.39 -14.79
C TRP A 154 -7.57 2.78 -14.36
N THR A 155 -6.95 3.36 -13.32
CA THR A 155 -7.33 4.68 -12.80
C THR A 155 -6.27 5.75 -13.01
N MET A 156 -5.22 5.50 -13.79
CA MET A 156 -4.19 6.51 -14.07
C MET A 156 -4.69 7.53 -15.09
N THR A 157 -5.56 7.10 -16.01
CA THR A 157 -6.06 7.94 -17.11
C THR A 157 -7.57 7.78 -17.28
N PRO A 158 -8.28 8.84 -17.70
CA PRO A 158 -9.67 8.78 -18.14
C PRO A 158 -9.89 7.74 -19.25
N HIS A 159 -8.95 7.62 -20.19
CA HIS A 159 -9.00 6.65 -21.29
C HIS A 159 -9.01 5.21 -20.79
N ALA A 160 -8.13 4.87 -19.85
CA ALA A 160 -8.07 3.53 -19.26
C ALA A 160 -9.38 3.15 -18.56
N VAL A 161 -9.99 4.05 -17.80
CA VAL A 161 -11.23 3.73 -17.08
C VAL A 161 -12.43 3.58 -18.01
N ILE A 162 -12.50 4.36 -19.09
CA ILE A 162 -13.53 4.19 -20.12
C ILE A 162 -13.34 2.86 -20.84
N LYS A 163 -12.11 2.49 -21.20
CA LYS A 163 -11.80 1.15 -21.77
C LYS A 163 -12.23 0.04 -20.82
N ALA A 164 -11.94 0.15 -19.52
CA ALA A 164 -12.37 -0.81 -18.50
C ALA A 164 -13.91 -0.95 -18.43
N ALA A 165 -14.64 0.16 -18.58
CA ALA A 165 -16.09 0.16 -18.59
C ALA A 165 -16.67 -0.49 -19.85
N VAL A 166 -16.05 -0.27 -21.02
CA VAL A 166 -16.40 -0.97 -22.27
C VAL A 166 -16.14 -2.47 -22.12
N ASP A 167 -14.97 -2.83 -21.60
CA ASP A 167 -14.54 -4.20 -21.36
C ASP A 167 -15.46 -4.96 -20.39
N SER A 168 -16.04 -4.26 -19.42
CA SER A 168 -16.94 -4.85 -18.42
C SER A 168 -18.32 -5.22 -18.98
N GLY A 169 -18.64 -4.82 -20.21
CA GLY A 169 -19.81 -5.30 -20.95
C GLY A 169 -21.13 -5.11 -20.20
N ASP A 170 -21.88 -6.21 -20.05
CA ASP A 170 -23.22 -6.24 -19.44
C ASP A 170 -23.21 -5.87 -17.94
N LEU A 171 -22.05 -5.83 -17.30
CA LEU A 171 -21.91 -5.39 -15.91
C LEU A 171 -21.86 -3.87 -15.76
N THR A 172 -21.63 -3.14 -16.86
CA THR A 172 -21.56 -1.69 -16.85
C THR A 172 -22.96 -1.08 -16.78
N LYS A 173 -23.14 -0.20 -15.80
CA LYS A 173 -24.40 0.49 -15.53
C LYS A 173 -24.20 1.99 -15.59
N VAL A 174 -25.23 2.70 -16.03
CA VAL A 174 -25.27 4.16 -16.03
C VAL A 174 -26.48 4.64 -15.24
N SER A 175 -26.27 5.68 -14.44
CA SER A 175 -27.33 6.40 -13.74
C SER A 175 -27.10 7.92 -13.85
N LYS A 176 -28.18 8.69 -13.65
CA LYS A 176 -28.10 10.15 -13.48
C LYS A 176 -28.25 10.46 -12.00
N THR A 177 -27.36 11.29 -11.47
CA THR A 177 -27.40 11.80 -10.10
C THR A 177 -27.48 13.33 -10.12
N ALA A 178 -27.66 13.95 -8.96
CA ALA A 178 -27.58 15.41 -8.83
C ALA A 178 -26.18 15.95 -9.21
N SER A 179 -25.14 15.12 -9.10
CA SER A 179 -23.75 15.48 -9.39
C SER A 179 -23.30 15.21 -10.83
N GLY A 180 -24.16 14.63 -11.68
CA GLY A 180 -23.86 14.36 -13.08
C GLY A 180 -24.26 12.96 -13.54
N THR A 181 -23.63 12.48 -14.60
CA THR A 181 -23.80 11.10 -15.07
C THR A 181 -22.79 10.20 -14.38
N VAL A 182 -23.25 9.06 -13.86
CA VAL A 182 -22.41 8.10 -13.15
C VAL A 182 -22.37 6.79 -13.92
N ILE A 183 -21.17 6.26 -14.16
CA ILE A 183 -20.93 4.93 -14.71
C ILE A 183 -20.42 4.04 -13.57
N THR A 184 -20.98 2.85 -13.41
CA THR A 184 -20.51 1.86 -12.43
C THR A 184 -20.25 0.51 -13.07
N PHE A 185 -19.14 -0.11 -12.71
CA PHE A 185 -18.78 -1.44 -13.18
C PHE A 185 -17.75 -2.10 -12.25
N PRO A 186 -17.73 -3.43 -12.13
CA PRO A 186 -16.68 -4.16 -11.43
C PRO A 186 -15.46 -4.38 -12.34
N LEU A 187 -14.24 -4.32 -11.79
CA LEU A 187 -13.05 -4.86 -12.48
C LEU A 187 -13.06 -6.39 -12.44
N ALA A 188 -13.77 -7.01 -13.39
CA ALA A 188 -13.97 -8.46 -13.48
C ALA A 188 -13.06 -9.13 -14.52
N ASP A 189 -12.83 -10.44 -14.37
CA ASP A 189 -12.07 -11.29 -15.28
C ASP A 189 -12.80 -11.40 -16.59
N ALA A 190 -12.10 -11.72 -17.69
CA ALA A 190 -12.75 -12.02 -18.96
C ALA A 190 -13.88 -13.06 -18.80
N SER A 191 -13.61 -14.13 -18.03
CA SER A 191 -14.57 -15.18 -17.68
C SER A 191 -15.73 -14.73 -16.80
N CYS A 192 -15.63 -13.56 -16.17
CA CYS A 192 -16.57 -13.02 -15.20
C CYS A 192 -17.36 -11.81 -15.73
N ARG A 193 -17.22 -11.43 -17.01
CA ARG A 193 -17.87 -10.23 -17.59
C ARG A 193 -19.33 -10.43 -17.99
N ASP A 194 -19.81 -11.67 -18.07
CA ASP A 194 -21.23 -11.96 -18.25
C ASP A 194 -22.00 -11.73 -16.93
N ALA A 195 -23.12 -11.00 -16.99
CA ALA A 195 -23.87 -10.63 -15.80
C ALA A 195 -24.45 -11.82 -15.04
N ASN A 196 -24.84 -12.90 -15.73
CA ASN A 196 -25.37 -14.11 -15.11
C ASN A 196 -24.25 -14.94 -14.48
N VAL A 197 -23.12 -15.10 -15.18
CA VAL A 197 -21.92 -15.79 -14.65
C VAL A 197 -21.41 -15.06 -13.41
N PHE A 198 -21.27 -13.73 -13.48
CA PHE A 198 -20.82 -12.90 -12.37
C PHE A 198 -21.71 -13.02 -11.14
N LYS A 199 -23.04 -13.04 -11.34
CA LYS A 199 -24.02 -13.17 -10.26
C LYS A 199 -23.99 -14.54 -9.59
N ASN A 200 -23.70 -15.59 -10.35
CA ASN A 200 -23.84 -16.98 -9.89
C ASN A 200 -22.51 -17.67 -9.56
N THR A 201 -21.36 -17.03 -9.80
CA THR A 201 -20.03 -17.60 -9.56
C THR A 201 -19.36 -16.88 -8.39
N PRO A 202 -19.24 -17.52 -7.20
CA PRO A 202 -18.61 -16.93 -6.01
C PRO A 202 -17.22 -16.34 -6.25
N ASP A 203 -16.40 -16.99 -7.08
CA ASP A 203 -15.03 -16.53 -7.38
C ASP A 203 -15.02 -15.21 -8.16
N CYS A 204 -15.99 -15.01 -9.06
CA CYS A 204 -16.21 -13.71 -9.72
C CYS A 204 -16.66 -12.61 -8.72
N GLN A 205 -17.02 -13.00 -7.49
CA GLN A 205 -17.43 -12.08 -6.43
C GLN A 205 -16.32 -11.75 -5.44
N ASN A 206 -15.30 -12.59 -5.37
CA ASN A 206 -14.18 -12.42 -4.48
C ASN A 206 -13.22 -11.35 -5.05
N ALA A 207 -12.84 -10.39 -4.20
CA ALA A 207 -12.01 -9.22 -4.53
C ALA A 207 -12.63 -8.11 -5.43
N ARG A 208 -13.96 -8.03 -5.54
CA ARG A 208 -14.66 -7.00 -6.34
C ARG A 208 -14.23 -5.56 -5.99
N LEU A 209 -13.39 -4.96 -6.82
CA LEU A 209 -13.24 -3.51 -6.92
C LEU A 209 -14.37 -3.00 -7.82
N LEU A 210 -15.39 -2.41 -7.22
CA LEU A 210 -16.43 -1.69 -7.94
C LEU A 210 -15.94 -0.27 -8.21
N LEU A 211 -15.85 0.13 -9.47
CA LEU A 211 -15.51 1.49 -9.87
C LEU A 211 -16.78 2.29 -10.07
N THR A 212 -16.75 3.51 -9.56
CA THR A 212 -17.76 4.55 -9.77
C THR A 212 -17.10 5.71 -10.47
N VAL A 213 -17.47 5.96 -11.71
CA VAL A 213 -16.95 7.04 -12.56
C VAL A 213 -18.00 8.13 -12.61
N THR A 214 -17.64 9.35 -12.23
CA THR A 214 -18.50 10.54 -12.35
C THR A 214 -18.05 11.35 -13.55
N LEU A 215 -18.99 11.65 -14.44
CA LEU A 215 -18.77 12.51 -15.60
C LEU A 215 -19.28 13.93 -15.32
N ASP A 216 -18.59 14.92 -15.87
CA ASP A 216 -19.04 16.31 -15.86
C ASP A 216 -20.09 16.60 -16.96
N ALA A 217 -20.53 17.86 -17.07
CA ALA A 217 -21.51 18.28 -18.07
C ALA A 217 -21.01 18.19 -19.53
N LYS A 218 -19.70 18.02 -19.75
CA LYS A 218 -19.07 17.80 -21.06
C LYS A 218 -18.78 16.32 -21.33
N ASN A 219 -19.25 15.42 -20.46
CA ASN A 219 -18.97 13.99 -20.45
C ASN A 219 -17.49 13.63 -20.15
N LEU A 220 -16.69 14.58 -19.67
CA LEU A 220 -15.32 14.30 -19.25
C LEU A 220 -15.34 13.59 -17.90
N VAL A 221 -14.42 12.63 -17.70
CA VAL A 221 -14.29 11.92 -16.43
C VAL A 221 -13.78 12.88 -15.36
N GLN A 222 -14.59 13.21 -14.37
CA GLN A 222 -14.19 14.09 -13.28
C GLN A 222 -13.56 13.31 -12.12
N LYS A 223 -14.13 12.15 -11.80
CA LYS A 223 -13.73 11.35 -10.64
C LYS A 223 -13.92 9.87 -10.89
N VAL A 224 -12.97 9.06 -10.43
CA VAL A 224 -13.09 7.60 -10.32
C VAL A 224 -12.94 7.25 -8.84
N GLU A 225 -13.93 6.55 -8.29
CA GLU A 225 -13.95 6.11 -6.90
C GLU A 225 -14.06 4.58 -6.84
N THR A 226 -13.32 3.96 -5.93
CA THR A 226 -13.52 2.55 -5.56
C THR A 226 -13.35 2.36 -4.06
N ARG A 227 -13.68 1.16 -3.58
CA ARG A 227 -13.38 0.73 -2.22
C ARG A 227 -12.51 -0.51 -2.24
N SER A 228 -11.49 -0.51 -1.42
CA SER A 228 -10.58 -1.64 -1.23
C SER A 228 -10.45 -1.96 0.25
N ASN A 229 -10.28 -3.24 0.58
CA ASN A 229 -9.90 -3.63 1.93
C ASN A 229 -8.51 -3.07 2.29
N ASN A 230 -8.42 -2.42 3.45
CA ASN A 230 -7.19 -1.98 4.09
C ASN A 230 -7.18 -2.51 5.55
N PRO A 231 -6.07 -3.10 6.04
CA PRO A 231 -6.01 -3.64 7.41
C PRO A 231 -6.28 -2.62 8.53
N VAL A 232 -6.03 -1.33 8.28
CA VAL A 232 -6.17 -0.25 9.26
C VAL A 232 -7.48 0.52 9.07
N LEU A 233 -7.81 0.87 7.83
CA LEU A 233 -8.96 1.72 7.48
C LEU A 233 -10.22 0.94 7.04
N GLY A 234 -10.18 -0.39 7.07
CA GLY A 234 -11.30 -1.24 6.64
C GLY A 234 -11.64 -1.06 5.16
N ASP A 235 -12.91 -0.77 4.87
CA ASP A 235 -13.42 -0.52 3.52
C ASP A 235 -13.01 0.88 3.03
N MET A 236 -11.71 1.04 2.80
CA MET A 236 -11.06 2.28 2.43
C MET A 236 -11.51 2.76 1.05
N VAL A 237 -11.91 4.03 0.98
CA VAL A 237 -12.18 4.72 -0.29
C VAL A 237 -10.87 5.09 -0.96
N ILE A 238 -10.75 4.80 -2.25
CA ILE A 238 -9.71 5.30 -3.14
C ILE A 238 -10.38 6.16 -4.20
N GLU A 239 -9.86 7.37 -4.41
CA GLU A 239 -10.38 8.33 -5.38
C GLU A 239 -9.27 8.76 -6.32
N THR A 240 -9.57 8.92 -7.60
CA THR A 240 -8.74 9.67 -8.56
C THR A 240 -9.60 10.77 -9.17
N ILE A 241 -9.14 12.00 -9.07
CA ILE A 241 -9.81 13.21 -9.53
C ILE A 241 -9.00 13.76 -10.71
N TYR A 242 -9.71 14.15 -11.76
CA TYR A 242 -9.13 14.69 -12.98
C TYR A 242 -9.73 16.07 -13.25
N SER A 243 -8.88 17.06 -13.49
CA SER A 243 -9.31 18.44 -13.74
C SER A 243 -8.45 19.12 -14.81
N ASP A 244 -8.90 20.32 -15.20
CA ASP A 244 -8.18 21.23 -16.10
C ASP A 244 -7.85 20.63 -17.47
N TYR A 245 -8.80 19.86 -18.01
CA TYR A 245 -8.71 19.24 -19.32
C TYR A 245 -8.35 20.24 -20.43
N LYS A 246 -7.30 19.92 -21.16
CA LYS A 246 -6.84 20.67 -22.34
C LYS A 246 -6.02 19.79 -23.26
N ASP A 247 -5.77 20.27 -24.47
CA ASP A 247 -4.86 19.63 -25.40
C ASP A 247 -3.40 19.87 -24.96
N LEU A 248 -2.82 18.84 -24.35
CA LEU A 248 -1.43 18.81 -23.87
C LEU A 248 -0.47 18.17 -24.88
N SER A 249 -0.95 17.84 -26.08
CA SER A 249 -0.09 17.32 -27.14
C SER A 249 0.78 18.43 -27.71
N GLU A 250 1.93 18.02 -28.26
CA GLU A 250 2.90 18.93 -28.88
C GLU A 250 2.36 19.51 -30.18
N ALA A 251 1.74 18.67 -31.03
CA ALA A 251 1.20 19.05 -32.33
C ALA A 251 -0.26 19.54 -32.31
N LYS A 252 -0.87 19.67 -31.13
CA LYS A 252 -2.29 20.05 -30.95
C LYS A 252 -3.26 19.17 -31.73
N SER A 253 -3.28 17.88 -31.39
CA SER A 253 -4.13 16.86 -32.03
C SER A 253 -5.63 17.07 -31.82
N GLY A 254 -6.05 18.03 -30.98
CA GLY A 254 -7.45 18.26 -30.61
C GLY A 254 -7.96 17.30 -29.52
N LYS A 255 -7.15 16.32 -29.12
CA LYS A 255 -7.44 15.38 -28.04
C LYS A 255 -7.13 16.03 -26.69
N VAL A 256 -8.06 15.95 -25.74
CA VAL A 256 -7.88 16.54 -24.40
C VAL A 256 -7.39 15.51 -23.39
N PHE A 257 -6.59 15.98 -22.45
CA PHE A 257 -6.05 15.20 -21.33
C PHE A 257 -6.13 16.05 -20.04
N PRO A 258 -6.34 15.45 -18.86
CA PRO A 258 -6.38 16.22 -17.62
C PRO A 258 -5.01 16.83 -17.32
N ALA A 259 -4.98 18.14 -17.06
CA ALA A 259 -3.74 18.81 -16.69
C ALA A 259 -3.41 18.71 -15.19
N HIS A 260 -4.37 18.24 -14.39
CA HIS A 260 -4.18 17.99 -12.98
C HIS A 260 -4.83 16.66 -12.59
N ILE A 261 -4.07 15.80 -11.91
CA ILE A 261 -4.50 14.48 -11.44
C ILE A 261 -4.21 14.39 -9.94
N VAL A 262 -5.23 14.17 -9.14
CA VAL A 262 -5.09 13.96 -7.69
C VAL A 262 -5.65 12.59 -7.32
N GLN A 263 -4.83 11.77 -6.69
CA GLN A 263 -5.27 10.50 -6.09
C GLN A 263 -5.34 10.64 -4.57
N LYS A 264 -6.44 10.15 -3.98
CA LYS A 264 -6.63 10.08 -2.54
C LYS A 264 -6.89 8.66 -2.09
N GLN A 265 -6.46 8.33 -0.88
CA GLN A 265 -6.81 7.11 -0.19
C GLN A 265 -7.24 7.47 1.24
N GLY A 266 -8.33 6.89 1.74
CA GLY A 266 -8.80 7.17 3.10
C GLY A 266 -9.06 8.65 3.40
N GLY A 267 -9.33 9.47 2.36
CA GLY A 267 -9.54 10.92 2.46
C GLY A 267 -8.29 11.80 2.33
N PHE A 268 -7.08 11.23 2.32
CA PHE A 268 -5.82 11.96 2.20
C PHE A 268 -5.19 11.79 0.81
N PRO A 269 -4.50 12.82 0.27
CA PRO A 269 -3.80 12.69 -1.00
C PRO A 269 -2.64 11.67 -0.89
N VAL A 270 -2.48 10.82 -1.91
CA VAL A 270 -1.28 9.99 -2.15
C VAL A 270 -0.46 10.45 -3.35
N LEU A 271 -1.10 11.18 -4.26
CA LEU A 271 -0.50 11.67 -5.49
C LEU A 271 -1.21 12.96 -5.91
N ASP A 272 -0.45 13.98 -6.29
CA ASP A 272 -0.91 15.24 -6.85
C ASP A 272 0.04 15.61 -7.98
N LEU A 273 -0.44 15.60 -9.23
CA LEU A 273 0.38 15.77 -10.43
C LEU A 273 -0.17 16.87 -11.32
N ASN A 274 0.73 17.77 -11.74
CA ASN A 274 0.52 18.67 -12.86
C ASN A 274 1.10 18.04 -14.12
N ILE A 275 0.23 17.82 -15.12
CA ILE A 275 0.60 17.22 -16.40
C ILE A 275 0.98 18.32 -17.38
N THR A 276 2.12 18.15 -18.03
CA THR A 276 2.75 19.16 -18.88
C THR A 276 2.75 18.76 -20.35
N LYS A 277 2.80 17.45 -20.64
CA LYS A 277 2.81 16.89 -21.99
C LYS A 277 2.07 15.56 -22.01
N VAL A 278 1.39 15.27 -23.11
CA VAL A 278 0.81 13.96 -23.43
C VAL A 278 1.12 13.58 -24.87
N ASP A 279 1.29 12.30 -25.13
CA ASP A 279 1.27 11.70 -26.45
C ASP A 279 0.24 10.56 -26.48
N LEU A 280 -0.75 10.67 -27.37
CA LEU A 280 -1.84 9.69 -27.56
C LEU A 280 -1.83 9.09 -28.98
N ASP A 281 -0.90 9.51 -29.83
CA ASP A 281 -0.92 9.33 -31.28
C ASP A 281 0.31 8.54 -31.75
N TYR A 282 0.59 7.36 -31.16
CA TYR A 282 1.60 6.37 -31.59
C TYR A 282 3.02 6.39 -30.98
N PRO A 283 3.22 6.44 -29.65
CA PRO A 283 4.42 5.81 -29.09
C PRO A 283 4.28 4.28 -29.29
N SER A 284 5.18 3.64 -30.02
CA SER A 284 5.25 2.16 -30.09
C SER A 284 5.77 1.63 -28.76
N ILE A 285 4.90 1.59 -27.75
CA ILE A 285 5.21 1.10 -26.41
C ILE A 285 5.03 -0.41 -26.43
N TYR A 286 6.13 -1.14 -26.26
CA TYR A 286 6.09 -2.58 -26.03
C TYR A 286 6.90 -2.92 -24.79
N ILE A 287 6.21 -3.33 -23.73
CA ILE A 287 6.84 -3.73 -22.48
C ILE A 287 6.88 -5.25 -22.40
N LYS A 288 8.02 -5.82 -22.75
CA LYS A 288 8.25 -7.27 -22.60
C LYS A 288 8.41 -7.60 -21.11
N VAL A 289 7.60 -8.55 -20.61
CA VAL A 289 7.82 -9.13 -19.28
C VAL A 289 9.21 -9.81 -19.25
N PRO A 290 10.08 -9.51 -18.26
CA PRO A 290 11.38 -10.17 -18.16
C PRO A 290 11.28 -11.66 -17.79
N ASP A 291 12.26 -12.48 -18.22
CA ASP A 291 12.27 -13.92 -17.92
C ASP A 291 12.40 -14.21 -16.41
N SER A 292 13.15 -13.39 -15.68
CA SER A 292 13.27 -13.50 -14.21
C SER A 292 11.92 -13.30 -13.51
N VAL A 293 11.08 -12.40 -14.03
CA VAL A 293 9.74 -12.13 -13.49
C VAL A 293 8.78 -13.27 -13.83
N ARG A 294 8.85 -13.80 -15.07
CA ARG A 294 8.11 -15.02 -15.45
C ARG A 294 8.49 -16.21 -14.58
N ALA A 295 9.78 -16.43 -14.32
CA ALA A 295 10.26 -17.51 -13.48
C ALA A 295 9.77 -17.37 -12.03
N ALA A 296 9.86 -16.16 -11.46
CA ALA A 296 9.34 -15.89 -10.12
C ALA A 296 7.82 -16.14 -10.03
N ALA A 297 7.05 -15.75 -11.05
CA ALA A 297 5.61 -16.04 -11.12
C ALA A 297 5.33 -17.54 -11.29
N GLY A 298 6.12 -18.24 -12.11
CA GLY A 298 6.01 -19.70 -12.30
C GLY A 298 6.29 -20.50 -11.02
N GLN A 299 7.23 -20.03 -10.19
CA GLN A 299 7.47 -20.60 -8.86
C GLN A 299 6.29 -20.39 -7.91
N GLN A 300 5.50 -19.32 -8.08
CA GLN A 300 4.26 -19.10 -7.33
C GLN A 300 3.07 -19.91 -7.86
N LEU A 301 3.04 -20.24 -9.15
CA LEU A 301 1.95 -21.00 -9.80
C LEU A 301 2.17 -22.53 -9.82
N GLY A 302 3.35 -23.01 -9.45
CA GLY A 302 3.73 -24.43 -9.49
C GLY A 302 3.22 -25.31 -8.35
N PHE A 303 2.32 -24.83 -7.50
CA PHE A 303 1.69 -25.59 -6.43
C PHE A 303 0.21 -25.15 -6.35
N GLU A 304 -0.71 -26.09 -6.12
CA GLU A 304 -2.08 -25.89 -5.60
C GLU A 304 -2.20 -24.57 -4.84
N PRO A 305 -3.32 -23.79 -4.99
CA PRO A 305 -3.42 -22.39 -4.58
C PRO A 305 -2.58 -22.14 -3.35
N VAL A 306 -1.37 -21.62 -3.59
CA VAL A 306 -0.35 -21.60 -2.56
C VAL A 306 -0.94 -20.76 -1.44
N LYS A 307 -1.36 -21.42 -0.35
CA LYS A 307 -1.36 -20.78 0.95
C LYS A 307 0.08 -20.33 1.09
N LEU A 308 0.34 -19.07 0.73
CA LEU A 308 1.56 -18.37 1.09
C LEU A 308 1.60 -18.48 2.61
N THR A 309 2.28 -19.52 3.10
CA THR A 309 2.47 -19.72 4.52
C THR A 309 3.33 -18.55 4.94
N VAL A 310 2.73 -17.55 5.59
CA VAL A 310 3.47 -16.43 6.14
C VAL A 310 4.40 -17.01 7.20
N LYS A 311 5.68 -17.12 6.83
CA LYS A 311 6.68 -17.75 7.68
C LYS A 311 7.07 -16.80 8.80
N VAL A 312 7.20 -17.34 10.01
CA VAL A 312 7.75 -16.64 11.15
C VAL A 312 8.85 -17.50 11.75
N ASP A 313 10.08 -17.01 11.68
CA ASP A 313 11.22 -17.63 12.33
C ASP A 313 11.34 -17.12 13.76
N ALA A 314 11.50 -18.02 14.72
CA ALA A 314 11.59 -17.68 16.13
C ALA A 314 13.04 -17.84 16.63
N ASN A 315 13.68 -16.73 16.95
CA ASN A 315 15.05 -16.68 17.45
C ASN A 315 15.05 -16.39 18.95
N LYS A 316 15.65 -17.27 19.76
CA LYS A 316 15.76 -17.05 21.21
C LYS A 316 16.79 -15.94 21.48
N VAL A 317 16.35 -14.86 22.12
CA VAL A 317 17.19 -13.70 22.50
C VAL A 317 17.74 -13.90 23.90
N ALA A 318 16.87 -14.30 24.83
CA ALA A 318 17.18 -14.68 26.20
C ALA A 318 16.19 -15.76 26.64
N ASP A 319 16.33 -16.29 27.86
CA ASP A 319 15.35 -17.24 28.37
C ASP A 319 13.94 -16.62 28.41
N GLY A 320 12.94 -17.24 27.80
CA GLY A 320 11.59 -16.67 27.66
C GLY A 320 11.48 -15.36 26.86
N VAL A 321 12.49 -14.96 26.06
CA VAL A 321 12.42 -13.80 25.16
C VAL A 321 12.74 -14.24 23.74
N TRP A 322 11.80 -14.01 22.82
CA TRP A 322 11.87 -14.52 21.45
C TRP A 322 11.72 -13.39 20.44
N TYR A 323 12.65 -13.31 19.49
CA TYR A 323 12.58 -12.43 18.34
C TYR A 323 11.96 -13.17 17.16
N LEU A 324 10.75 -12.76 16.79
CA LEU A 324 9.89 -13.39 15.81
C LEU A 324 10.02 -12.66 14.47
N THR A 325 10.92 -13.15 13.62
CA THR A 325 11.25 -12.53 12.34
C THR A 325 10.31 -13.01 11.24
N GLY A 326 9.84 -12.08 10.43
CA GLY A 326 9.12 -12.31 9.17
C GLY A 326 9.95 -11.76 8.01
N ASP A 327 9.30 -11.28 6.96
CA ASP A 327 9.97 -10.61 5.84
C ASP A 327 10.58 -9.26 6.30
N THR A 328 9.82 -8.16 6.23
CA THR A 328 10.33 -6.84 6.64
C THR A 328 10.06 -6.51 8.10
N HIS A 329 8.93 -6.98 8.66
CA HIS A 329 8.47 -6.60 10.01
C HIS A 329 8.56 -7.75 11.01
N HIS A 330 9.02 -7.45 12.22
CA HIS A 330 9.30 -8.41 13.27
C HIS A 330 8.51 -8.10 14.55
N SER A 331 8.48 -9.08 15.46
CA SER A 331 7.86 -8.94 16.78
C SER A 331 8.78 -9.51 17.87
N VAL A 332 8.58 -9.12 19.12
CA VAL A 332 9.29 -9.70 20.27
C VAL A 332 8.28 -10.26 21.27
N ALA A 333 8.34 -11.57 21.53
CA ALA A 333 7.51 -12.21 22.55
C ALA A 333 8.26 -12.33 23.86
N VAL A 334 7.66 -11.83 24.94
CA VAL A 334 8.22 -11.84 26.29
C VAL A 334 7.33 -12.67 27.20
N GLU A 335 7.88 -13.78 27.67
CA GLU A 335 7.22 -14.68 28.60
C GLU A 335 7.24 -14.10 30.03
N PHE A 336 6.06 -14.07 30.64
CA PHE A 336 5.85 -13.89 32.08
C PHE A 336 5.31 -15.20 32.66
N LYS A 337 5.14 -15.26 33.98
CA LYS A 337 4.68 -16.44 34.72
C LYS A 337 3.37 -17.00 34.16
N ASP A 338 2.36 -16.14 33.99
CA ASP A 338 0.99 -16.54 33.63
C ASP A 338 0.52 -16.03 32.27
N TYR A 339 1.38 -15.31 31.53
CA TYR A 339 1.00 -14.69 30.26
C TYR A 339 2.21 -14.37 29.37
N VAL A 340 1.94 -13.97 28.13
CA VAL A 340 2.92 -13.38 27.21
C VAL A 340 2.58 -11.92 26.97
N ALA A 341 3.59 -11.05 26.98
CA ALA A 341 3.51 -9.72 26.38
C ALA A 341 4.20 -9.78 25.01
N LEU A 342 3.49 -9.38 23.96
CA LEU A 342 4.02 -9.34 22.60
C LEU A 342 4.30 -7.88 22.23
N VAL A 343 5.52 -7.56 21.83
CA VAL A 343 5.84 -6.26 21.24
C VAL A 343 5.73 -6.40 19.73
N GLU A 344 4.80 -5.64 19.18
CA GLU A 344 4.37 -5.52 17.80
C GLU A 344 3.52 -6.66 17.23
N CYS A 345 2.48 -6.27 16.50
CA CYS A 345 1.62 -7.16 15.74
C CYS A 345 1.37 -6.51 14.36
N PRO A 346 2.33 -6.69 13.42
CA PRO A 346 2.49 -5.79 12.28
C PRO A 346 1.67 -6.21 11.04
N GLN A 347 1.69 -5.33 10.05
CA GLN A 347 1.21 -5.49 8.66
C GLN A 347 -0.29 -5.76 8.50
N ASP A 348 -0.72 -7.01 8.67
CA ASP A 348 -2.08 -7.46 8.35
C ASP A 348 -2.49 -8.70 9.14
N GLU A 349 -3.73 -9.15 8.95
CA GLU A 349 -4.26 -10.33 9.64
C GLU A 349 -3.46 -11.62 9.37
N PRO A 350 -3.14 -12.00 8.11
CA PRO A 350 -2.29 -13.16 7.84
C PRO A 350 -0.95 -13.11 8.59
N ARG A 351 -0.25 -11.98 8.58
CA ARG A 351 1.00 -11.80 9.33
C ARG A 351 0.79 -11.91 10.83
N ALA A 352 -0.21 -11.22 11.38
CA ALA A 352 -0.53 -11.24 12.80
C ALA A 352 -0.87 -12.65 13.30
N MET A 353 -1.68 -13.39 12.54
CA MET A 353 -2.03 -14.77 12.87
C MET A 353 -0.81 -15.69 12.87
N ALA A 354 0.15 -15.48 11.97
CA ALA A 354 1.41 -16.20 11.96
C ALA A 354 2.29 -15.85 13.17
N VAL A 355 2.34 -14.58 13.61
CA VAL A 355 3.00 -14.19 14.88
C VAL A 355 2.36 -14.93 16.06
N ILE A 356 1.03 -14.87 16.18
CA ILE A 356 0.29 -15.51 17.28
C ILE A 356 0.57 -17.02 17.31
N ALA A 357 0.60 -17.68 16.15
CA ALA A 357 0.95 -19.08 16.03
C ALA A 357 2.39 -19.36 16.52
N ALA A 358 3.36 -18.55 16.11
CA ALA A 358 4.75 -18.68 16.55
C ALA A 358 4.90 -18.45 18.07
N VAL A 359 4.17 -17.50 18.65
CA VAL A 359 4.13 -17.31 20.11
C VAL A 359 3.63 -18.56 20.81
N LYS A 360 2.48 -19.11 20.37
CA LYS A 360 1.88 -20.31 20.99
C LYS A 360 2.74 -21.56 20.84
N GLN A 361 3.53 -21.64 19.77
CA GLN A 361 4.47 -22.74 19.56
C GLN A 361 5.66 -22.67 20.51
N ASN A 362 6.23 -21.47 20.74
CA ASN A 362 7.45 -21.30 21.53
C ASN A 362 7.19 -21.04 23.02
N ILE A 363 5.99 -20.56 23.37
CA ILE A 363 5.54 -20.29 24.75
C ILE A 363 4.14 -20.91 24.93
N PRO A 364 4.01 -22.25 25.00
CA PRO A 364 2.72 -22.91 25.05
C PRO A 364 1.97 -22.63 26.35
N ASN A 365 0.64 -22.81 26.30
CA ASN A 365 -0.28 -22.73 27.45
C ASN A 365 -0.41 -21.36 28.14
N LYS A 366 0.24 -20.31 27.65
CA LYS A 366 0.13 -18.95 28.19
C LYS A 366 -0.64 -18.04 27.23
N PRO A 367 -1.66 -17.30 27.71
CA PRO A 367 -2.38 -16.35 26.86
C PRO A 367 -1.50 -15.14 26.51
N ILE A 368 -1.69 -14.59 25.31
CA ILE A 368 -1.16 -13.27 24.94
C ILE A 368 -2.05 -12.23 25.63
N ARG A 369 -1.57 -11.66 26.74
CA ARG A 369 -2.35 -10.71 27.55
C ARG A 369 -2.20 -9.28 27.08
N TYR A 370 -0.99 -8.92 26.65
CA TYR A 370 -0.67 -7.56 26.19
C TYR A 370 -0.02 -7.63 24.82
N VAL A 371 -0.42 -6.71 23.95
CA VAL A 371 0.28 -6.42 22.69
C VAL A 371 0.70 -4.96 22.70
N VAL A 372 1.99 -4.69 22.69
CA VAL A 372 2.55 -3.34 22.63
C VAL A 372 2.71 -2.97 21.18
N ASN A 373 2.00 -1.93 20.75
CA ASN A 373 2.21 -1.30 19.46
C ASN A 373 3.26 -0.19 19.60
N SER A 374 4.30 -0.24 18.76
CA SER A 374 5.37 0.78 18.81
C SER A 374 4.86 2.16 18.41
N HIS A 375 4.07 2.26 17.33
CA HIS A 375 3.50 3.51 16.83
C HIS A 375 2.38 3.32 15.79
N HIS A 376 1.78 4.42 15.33
CA HIS A 376 0.56 4.43 14.54
C HIS A 376 0.73 4.31 13.02
N HIS A 377 1.94 4.07 12.52
CA HIS A 377 2.10 3.79 11.11
C HIS A 377 1.41 2.47 10.73
N PHE A 378 0.89 2.43 9.51
CA PHE A 378 -0.05 1.38 9.11
C PHE A 378 0.56 -0.02 9.10
N ASP A 379 1.85 -0.10 8.80
CA ASP A 379 2.65 -1.32 8.82
C ASP A 379 2.94 -1.83 10.25
N HIS A 380 2.74 -1.00 11.28
CA HIS A 380 2.77 -1.37 12.71
C HIS A 380 1.36 -1.46 13.33
N LEU A 381 0.31 -1.06 12.60
CA LEU A 381 -1.07 -0.98 13.11
C LEU A 381 -1.99 -2.04 12.50
N GLY A 382 -1.73 -2.49 11.27
CA GLY A 382 -2.67 -3.31 10.51
C GLY A 382 -2.95 -4.70 11.07
N GLY A 383 -2.06 -5.26 11.90
CA GLY A 383 -2.27 -6.55 12.57
C GLY A 383 -3.00 -6.46 13.92
N LEU A 384 -3.14 -5.28 14.51
CA LEU A 384 -3.59 -5.14 15.90
C LEU A 384 -5.00 -5.68 16.15
N ARG A 385 -5.90 -5.60 15.16
CA ARG A 385 -7.28 -6.10 15.29
C ARG A 385 -7.31 -7.63 15.43
N ALA A 386 -6.44 -8.36 14.73
CA ALA A 386 -6.32 -9.81 14.88
C ALA A 386 -5.78 -10.19 16.28
N CYS A 387 -4.78 -9.43 16.76
CA CYS A 387 -4.25 -9.57 18.12
C CYS A 387 -5.28 -9.23 19.22
N ALA A 388 -6.14 -8.24 19.00
CA ALA A 388 -7.25 -7.94 19.90
C ALA A 388 -8.30 -9.07 19.90
N ALA A 389 -8.57 -9.68 18.73
CA ALA A 389 -9.47 -10.84 18.64
C ALA A 389 -8.92 -12.06 19.39
N GLU A 390 -7.59 -12.20 19.49
CA GLU A 390 -6.94 -13.20 20.34
C GLU A 390 -7.17 -12.98 21.84
N GLY A 391 -7.67 -11.79 22.23
CA GLY A 391 -7.99 -11.44 23.61
C GLY A 391 -6.93 -10.56 24.29
N ALA A 392 -5.94 -10.06 23.55
CA ALA A 392 -4.92 -9.17 24.08
C ALA A 392 -5.45 -7.75 24.30
N THR A 393 -5.00 -7.11 25.39
CA THR A 393 -5.10 -5.66 25.56
C THR A 393 -4.00 -4.99 24.72
N ILE A 394 -4.38 -4.07 23.85
CA ILE A 394 -3.45 -3.31 23.03
C ILE A 394 -2.92 -2.12 23.84
N LEU A 395 -1.60 -2.10 24.06
CA LEU A 395 -0.88 -0.99 24.66
C LEU A 395 -0.29 -0.13 23.54
N THR A 396 -0.62 1.14 23.49
CA THR A 396 -0.05 2.10 22.52
C THR A 396 0.12 3.45 23.19
N GLN A 397 0.87 4.38 22.60
CA GLN A 397 1.01 5.72 23.19
C GLN A 397 -0.35 6.43 23.27
N ALA A 398 -0.60 7.16 24.36
CA ALA A 398 -1.92 7.68 24.71
C ALA A 398 -2.59 8.55 23.63
N ALA A 399 -1.81 9.29 22.83
CA ALA A 399 -2.32 10.11 21.73
C ALA A 399 -2.82 9.27 20.54
N ASN A 400 -2.40 8.01 20.41
CA ASN A 400 -2.92 7.09 19.38
C ASN A 400 -4.34 6.61 19.70
N LYS A 401 -4.69 6.51 20.99
CA LYS A 401 -5.93 5.85 21.43
C LYS A 401 -7.21 6.42 20.78
N PRO A 402 -7.45 7.74 20.74
CA PRO A 402 -8.64 8.28 20.08
C PRO A 402 -8.70 7.97 18.59
N TYR A 403 -7.54 7.96 17.92
CA TYR A 403 -7.45 7.61 16.50
C TYR A 403 -7.77 6.12 16.29
N TYR A 404 -7.25 5.22 17.14
CA TYR A 404 -7.48 3.78 17.03
C TYR A 404 -8.94 3.42 17.30
N GLU A 405 -9.53 3.99 18.35
CA GLU A 405 -10.95 3.81 18.65
C GLU A 405 -11.83 4.29 17.49
N LYS A 406 -11.49 5.41 16.84
CA LYS A 406 -12.21 5.91 15.66
C LYS A 406 -12.10 4.94 14.49
N ILE A 407 -10.89 4.57 14.06
CA ILE A 407 -10.73 3.73 12.85
C ILE A 407 -11.26 2.31 13.07
N TRP A 408 -11.25 1.77 14.29
CA TRP A 408 -11.81 0.45 14.57
C TRP A 408 -13.33 0.36 14.46
N THR A 409 -14.03 1.50 14.41
CA THR A 409 -15.46 1.57 14.07
C THR A 409 -15.75 1.55 12.57
N GLN A 410 -14.72 1.71 11.73
CA GLN A 410 -14.90 1.69 10.28
C GLN A 410 -15.32 0.28 9.82
N PRO A 411 -16.15 0.18 8.78
CA PRO A 411 -16.63 -1.11 8.28
C PRO A 411 -15.48 -1.91 7.66
N HIS A 412 -15.40 -3.21 7.96
CA HIS A 412 -14.56 -4.19 7.27
C HIS A 412 -15.47 -5.23 6.61
N THR A 413 -16.23 -4.81 5.59
CA THR A 413 -17.22 -5.68 4.92
C THR A 413 -16.68 -6.33 3.65
N ILE A 414 -15.67 -5.73 3.01
CA ILE A 414 -15.05 -6.27 1.79
C ILE A 414 -14.24 -7.54 2.12
N MET A 415 -13.45 -7.49 3.19
CA MET A 415 -12.72 -8.65 3.70
C MET A 415 -12.76 -8.62 5.23
N PRO A 416 -13.84 -9.15 5.84
CA PRO A 416 -14.00 -9.13 7.29
C PRO A 416 -12.85 -9.86 7.98
N ASP A 417 -12.18 -9.16 8.89
CA ASP A 417 -11.15 -9.75 9.75
C ASP A 417 -11.77 -10.57 10.90
N ARG A 418 -10.91 -11.25 11.66
CA ARG A 418 -11.25 -12.09 12.81
C ARG A 418 -11.98 -11.30 13.89
N LEU A 419 -11.66 -10.02 14.11
CA LEU A 419 -12.33 -9.21 15.12
C LEU A 419 -13.82 -9.01 14.77
N VAL A 420 -14.12 -8.71 13.48
CA VAL A 420 -15.49 -8.66 12.98
C VAL A 420 -16.16 -10.03 13.02
N LYS A 421 -15.50 -11.08 12.50
CA LYS A 421 -16.04 -12.45 12.43
C LYS A 421 -16.41 -13.00 13.80
N GLU A 422 -15.57 -12.77 14.81
CA GLU A 422 -15.79 -13.22 16.19
C GLU A 422 -16.68 -12.25 17.00
N LYS A 423 -17.06 -11.10 16.43
CA LYS A 423 -17.89 -10.07 17.08
C LYS A 423 -17.32 -9.60 18.43
N LYS A 424 -16.00 -9.56 18.54
CA LYS A 424 -15.28 -9.10 19.73
C LYS A 424 -15.03 -7.59 19.67
N LYS A 425 -14.88 -6.98 20.84
CA LYS A 425 -14.35 -5.61 20.96
C LYS A 425 -12.95 -5.70 21.52
N GLY A 426 -11.99 -5.07 20.85
CA GLY A 426 -10.64 -4.97 21.39
C GLY A 426 -10.56 -3.92 22.50
N ILE A 427 -9.57 -4.07 23.38
CA ILE A 427 -9.32 -3.16 24.49
C ILE A 427 -8.03 -2.38 24.18
N ILE A 428 -8.09 -1.05 24.24
CA ILE A 428 -6.94 -0.17 24.00
C ILE A 428 -6.61 0.59 25.29
N GLU A 429 -5.39 0.41 25.77
CA GLU A 429 -4.79 1.14 26.89
C GLU A 429 -3.78 2.16 26.35
N GLY A 430 -3.94 3.42 26.74
CA GLY A 430 -3.02 4.50 26.39
C GLY A 430 -1.87 4.58 27.39
N VAL A 431 -0.65 4.47 26.90
CA VAL A 431 0.59 4.67 27.65
C VAL A 431 0.98 6.15 27.57
N ALA A 432 1.14 6.80 28.72
CA ALA A 432 1.64 8.17 28.78
C ALA A 432 3.15 8.21 28.47
N ASP A 433 3.99 8.62 29.41
CA ASP A 433 5.45 8.66 29.19
C ASP A 433 6.13 7.33 29.50
N LYS A 434 5.59 6.57 30.47
CA LYS A 434 6.12 5.26 30.89
C LYS A 434 5.01 4.31 31.27
N ARG A 435 5.18 3.02 30.98
CA ARG A 435 4.36 1.92 31.51
C ARG A 435 5.26 0.73 31.86
N VAL A 436 5.04 0.12 33.02
CA VAL A 436 5.82 -1.05 33.47
C VAL A 436 4.92 -2.28 33.53
N LEU A 437 5.32 -3.36 32.89
CA LEU A 437 4.72 -4.69 33.01
C LEU A 437 5.67 -5.56 33.82
N THR A 438 5.19 -6.16 34.92
CA THR A 438 6.00 -7.01 35.79
C THR A 438 5.16 -8.10 36.44
N ASP A 439 5.78 -9.25 36.69
CA ASP A 439 5.23 -10.33 37.52
C ASP A 439 6.11 -10.62 38.75
N GLY A 440 7.05 -9.72 39.05
CA GLY A 440 8.07 -9.87 40.10
C GLY A 440 9.32 -10.65 39.66
N SER A 441 9.24 -11.49 38.64
CA SER A 441 10.37 -12.28 38.12
C SER A 441 11.02 -11.66 36.87
N ARG A 442 10.22 -10.94 36.08
CA ARG A 442 10.61 -10.20 34.88
C ARG A 442 9.91 -8.86 34.84
N THR A 443 10.56 -7.88 34.20
CA THR A 443 10.00 -6.55 33.94
C THR A 443 10.21 -6.15 32.48
N VAL A 444 9.18 -5.60 31.86
CA VAL A 444 9.24 -4.85 30.59
C VAL A 444 8.84 -3.42 30.89
N GLU A 445 9.72 -2.47 30.58
CA GLU A 445 9.47 -1.04 30.68
C GLU A 445 9.19 -0.46 29.29
N LEU A 446 8.07 0.23 29.14
CA LEU A 446 7.72 0.95 27.93
C LEU A 446 7.98 2.42 28.12
N TYR A 447 8.63 3.06 27.16
CA TYR A 447 8.96 4.49 27.20
C TYR A 447 8.49 5.19 25.93
N LYS A 448 7.86 6.36 26.09
CA LYS A 448 7.68 7.31 24.99
C LYS A 448 9.03 7.92 24.63
N LEU A 449 9.44 7.83 23.37
CA LEU A 449 10.59 8.59 22.87
C LEU A 449 10.21 10.06 22.65
N THR A 450 11.17 10.94 22.88
CA THR A 450 11.03 12.38 22.62
C THR A 450 11.98 12.79 21.50
N GLY A 451 11.65 13.84 20.75
CA GLY A 451 12.54 14.42 19.73
C GLY A 451 12.67 13.65 18.42
N THR A 452 11.89 12.58 18.22
CA THR A 452 11.83 11.85 16.94
C THR A 452 11.10 12.66 15.88
N ASN A 453 11.59 12.62 14.63
CA ASN A 453 10.88 13.15 13.47
C ASN A 453 10.01 12.09 12.79
N HIS A 454 10.14 10.81 13.16
CA HIS A 454 9.35 9.73 12.58
C HIS A 454 7.88 9.81 13.03
N VAL A 455 7.62 9.86 14.33
CA VAL A 455 6.26 10.03 14.89
C VAL A 455 6.32 10.60 16.31
N ASP A 456 5.40 11.46 16.72
CA ASP A 456 5.39 11.95 18.12
C ASP A 456 5.04 10.83 19.14
N THR A 457 4.47 9.71 18.66
CA THR A 457 3.86 8.69 19.51
C THR A 457 4.70 7.43 19.66
N MET A 458 6.01 7.51 19.40
CA MET A 458 6.90 6.34 19.38
C MET A 458 7.07 5.76 20.79
N LEU A 459 6.79 4.47 20.94
CA LEU A 459 7.12 3.67 22.12
C LEU A 459 8.29 2.73 21.82
N ILE A 460 9.19 2.61 22.79
CA ILE A 460 10.19 1.54 22.87
C ILE A 460 9.93 0.65 24.09
N GLY A 461 10.38 -0.60 24.03
CA GLY A 461 10.40 -1.52 25.17
C GLY A 461 11.82 -1.74 25.68
N TYR A 462 12.01 -1.89 26.98
CA TYR A 462 13.28 -2.23 27.58
C TYR A 462 13.10 -3.33 28.62
N LEU A 463 13.97 -4.33 28.60
CA LEU A 463 14.01 -5.44 29.53
C LEU A 463 15.26 -5.29 30.41
N PRO A 464 15.14 -4.75 31.65
CA PRO A 464 16.31 -4.43 32.46
C PRO A 464 17.15 -5.65 32.87
N LYS A 465 16.51 -6.80 33.12
CA LYS A 465 17.19 -8.03 33.52
C LYS A 465 18.01 -8.61 32.37
N GLU A 466 17.45 -8.59 31.17
CA GLU A 466 18.07 -9.12 29.95
C GLU A 466 18.96 -8.09 29.24
N LYS A 467 18.88 -6.81 29.62
CA LYS A 467 19.58 -5.67 28.97
C LYS A 467 19.27 -5.55 27.47
N VAL A 468 18.02 -5.86 27.12
CA VAL A 468 17.50 -5.85 25.75
C VAL A 468 16.60 -4.63 25.53
N LEU A 469 16.88 -3.87 24.48
CA LEU A 469 16.03 -2.79 23.98
C LEU A 469 15.23 -3.27 22.76
N ILE A 470 13.94 -3.01 22.74
CA ILE A 470 13.02 -3.29 21.63
C ILE A 470 12.58 -1.97 21.03
N GLU A 471 12.85 -1.76 19.76
CA GLU A 471 12.52 -0.51 19.05
C GLU A 471 12.17 -0.78 17.58
N ALA A 472 11.45 0.15 16.96
CA ALA A 472 10.95 0.00 15.59
C ALA A 472 11.73 0.86 14.60
N ASP A 473 11.08 1.80 13.92
CA ASP A 473 11.65 2.59 12.83
C ASP A 473 12.65 3.67 13.26
N VAL A 474 13.20 3.62 14.48
CA VAL A 474 14.19 4.61 14.93
C VAL A 474 15.63 4.13 14.74
N TYR A 475 15.86 2.82 14.60
CA TYR A 475 17.11 2.27 14.10
C TYR A 475 16.93 0.99 13.27
N THR A 476 17.05 1.11 11.94
CA THR A 476 17.12 -0.07 11.06
C THR A 476 18.58 -0.41 10.76
N PRO A 477 19.14 -1.52 11.30
CA PRO A 477 20.52 -1.87 11.06
C PRO A 477 20.75 -2.33 9.62
N GLY A 478 21.89 -1.92 9.06
CA GLY A 478 22.38 -2.46 7.80
C GLY A 478 22.79 -3.94 7.90
N PRO A 479 23.17 -4.55 6.75
CA PRO A 479 23.74 -5.90 6.73
C PRO A 479 24.88 -6.06 7.73
N ALA A 480 25.08 -7.29 8.22
CA ALA A 480 26.19 -7.59 9.11
C ALA A 480 27.52 -7.16 8.48
N ASN A 481 28.37 -6.52 9.28
CA ASN A 481 29.68 -5.98 8.87
C ASN A 481 29.64 -4.87 7.80
N ALA A 482 28.47 -4.30 7.50
CA ALA A 482 28.40 -3.13 6.61
C ALA A 482 29.25 -1.97 7.17
N PRO A 483 29.84 -1.14 6.29
CA PRO A 483 30.47 0.10 6.72
C PRO A 483 29.42 1.01 7.37
N ALA A 484 29.88 1.87 8.30
CA ALA A 484 29.02 2.88 8.88
C ALA A 484 28.48 3.80 7.75
N PRO A 485 27.22 4.26 7.86
CA PRO A 485 26.67 5.17 6.88
C PRO A 485 27.50 6.46 6.84
N ALA A 486 27.67 7.03 5.65
CA ALA A 486 28.44 8.28 5.48
C ALA A 486 27.85 9.46 6.26
N ARG A 487 26.55 9.40 6.57
CA ARG A 487 25.84 10.34 7.44
C ARG A 487 24.99 9.55 8.43
N PRO A 488 25.15 9.76 9.75
CA PRO A 488 24.28 9.16 10.75
C PRO A 488 22.81 9.52 10.52
N SER A 489 21.92 8.56 10.75
CA SER A 489 20.48 8.82 10.80
C SER A 489 20.15 9.69 12.02
N PRO A 490 19.43 10.81 11.88
CA PRO A 490 18.98 11.61 13.02
C PRO A 490 18.17 10.79 14.04
N GLU A 491 17.38 9.83 13.58
CA GLU A 491 16.58 8.97 14.46
C GLU A 491 17.47 8.02 15.29
N ALA A 492 18.52 7.47 14.67
CA ALA A 492 19.47 6.61 15.38
C ALA A 492 20.30 7.40 16.41
N VAL A 493 20.68 8.64 16.09
CA VAL A 493 21.32 9.54 17.06
C VAL A 493 20.37 9.82 18.23
N ASN A 494 19.12 10.18 17.93
CA ASN A 494 18.11 10.45 18.96
C ASN A 494 17.87 9.21 19.84
N LEU A 495 17.77 8.01 19.27
CA LEU A 495 17.64 6.77 20.05
C LEU A 495 18.78 6.63 21.08
N TYR A 496 20.03 6.81 20.65
CA TYR A 496 21.18 6.74 21.54
C TYR A 496 21.11 7.79 22.66
N ASP A 497 20.79 9.04 22.32
CA ASP A 497 20.66 10.11 23.31
C ASP A 497 19.52 9.84 24.32
N GLN A 498 18.41 9.21 23.87
CA GLN A 498 17.33 8.78 24.75
C GLN A 498 17.76 7.62 25.66
N ILE A 499 18.54 6.65 25.18
CA ILE A 499 19.14 5.57 26.00
C ILE A 499 19.97 6.18 27.13
N GLN A 500 20.82 7.18 26.82
CA GLN A 500 21.64 7.88 27.82
C GLN A 500 20.79 8.68 28.80
N ARG A 501 19.82 9.45 28.31
CA ARG A 501 18.91 10.27 29.12
C ARG A 501 18.11 9.43 30.12
N LEU A 502 17.61 8.27 29.66
CA LEU A 502 16.84 7.32 30.45
C LEU A 502 17.73 6.43 31.33
N LYS A 503 19.06 6.48 31.16
CA LYS A 503 20.05 5.67 31.88
C LYS A 503 19.80 4.17 31.74
N LEU A 504 19.47 3.72 30.53
CA LEU A 504 19.23 2.31 30.24
C LEU A 504 20.57 1.59 30.02
N ASP A 505 20.80 0.48 30.75
CA ASP A 505 21.95 -0.39 30.55
C ASP A 505 21.63 -1.38 29.40
N VAL A 506 21.82 -0.93 28.16
CA VAL A 506 21.49 -1.69 26.95
C VAL A 506 22.74 -2.41 26.44
N GLN A 507 22.63 -3.73 26.26
CA GLN A 507 23.66 -4.54 25.60
C GLN A 507 23.23 -5.01 24.21
N GLN A 508 21.95 -5.34 24.07
CA GLN A 508 21.37 -5.84 22.83
C GLN A 508 20.16 -5.01 22.42
N ILE A 509 19.98 -4.85 21.11
CA ILE A 509 18.82 -4.22 20.50
C ILE A 509 18.14 -5.26 19.60
N THR A 510 16.84 -5.42 19.77
CA THR A 510 15.94 -6.21 18.94
C THR A 510 15.12 -5.23 18.07
N PRO A 511 15.65 -4.79 16.93
CA PRO A 511 14.93 -3.86 16.05
C PRO A 511 13.77 -4.61 15.39
N LEU A 512 12.62 -3.95 15.22
CA LEU A 512 11.47 -4.57 14.57
C LEU A 512 11.59 -4.62 13.03
N HIS A 513 12.71 -4.13 12.50
CA HIS A 513 13.15 -4.28 11.13
C HIS A 513 14.63 -4.69 11.10
N GLY A 514 14.96 -5.71 10.29
CA GLY A 514 16.35 -6.11 10.08
C GLY A 514 16.82 -7.20 11.04
N ARG A 515 18.06 -7.08 11.54
CA ARG A 515 18.73 -8.14 12.32
C ARG A 515 18.91 -7.74 13.78
N LEU A 516 19.10 -8.75 14.65
CA LEU A 516 19.61 -8.52 16.00
C LEU A 516 20.97 -7.82 15.95
N VAL A 517 21.15 -6.86 16.85
CA VAL A 517 22.34 -6.02 16.95
C VAL A 517 22.72 -5.72 18.39
N SER A 518 23.98 -5.38 18.61
CA SER A 518 24.50 -4.88 19.88
C SER A 518 24.32 -3.37 20.00
N ILE A 519 24.51 -2.83 21.21
CA ILE A 519 24.62 -1.37 21.39
C ILE A 519 25.82 -0.78 20.61
N ASP A 520 26.87 -1.56 20.39
CA ASP A 520 28.05 -1.11 19.64
C ASP A 520 27.79 -0.99 18.14
N ASP A 521 26.90 -1.82 17.57
CA ASP A 521 26.42 -1.62 16.20
C ASP A 521 25.74 -0.24 16.05
N LEU A 522 24.90 0.15 17.03
CA LEU A 522 24.27 1.48 17.05
C LEU A 522 25.32 2.59 17.19
N ARG A 523 26.26 2.48 18.15
CA ARG A 523 27.36 3.45 18.34
C ARG A 523 28.15 3.63 17.04
N LYS A 524 28.53 2.54 16.39
CA LYS A 524 29.21 2.55 15.09
C LYS A 524 28.37 3.23 14.01
N ALA A 525 27.08 2.94 13.93
CA ALA A 525 26.17 3.54 12.95
C ALA A 525 26.04 5.07 13.12
N ILE A 526 26.24 5.59 14.34
CA ILE A 526 26.21 7.03 14.63
C ILE A 526 27.60 7.67 14.77
N GLY A 527 28.67 6.94 14.43
CA GLY A 527 30.04 7.46 14.49
C GLY A 527 30.61 7.68 15.89
N ARG A 528 30.11 6.96 16.91
CA ARG A 528 30.66 6.96 18.28
C ARG A 528 31.51 5.70 18.50
N SER A 529 32.56 5.82 19.32
CA SER A 529 33.42 4.70 19.73
C SER A 529 32.70 3.74 20.67
N SER A 530 33.11 2.47 20.67
CA SER A 530 32.80 1.53 21.75
C SER A 530 33.56 1.96 23.01
N ASP A 531 32.87 2.05 24.15
CA ASP A 531 33.47 2.33 25.46
C ASP A 531 33.96 1.05 26.14
#